data_AF-A0A132ALC8-F1
#
_entry.id   AF-A0A132ALC8-F1
#
_cell.length_a   1.000
_cell.length_b   1.000
_cell.length_c   1.000
_cell.angle_alpha   90.00
_cell.angle_beta   90.00
_cell.angle_gamma   90.00
#
_symmetry.space_group_name_H-M   'P 1'
#
loop_
_entity.id
_entity.type
_entity.pdbx_description
1 polymer ?
#
loop_
_entity_poly.entity_id
_entity_poly.type
_entity_poly.pdbx_seq_one_letter_code
_entity_poly.pdbx_strand_id
1 'polypeptide(L)'
;MNSTQLDQQCLGLAFNFFVSHILMESPIKVTQRKKTIQNESLFDSWIAWIDRKTCFQKLISSYGYIPLIKSKQRFEPLLYKDAVSFVRKKYRKLEMIS
;
A
#
# COMPACT_ATOMS: atom_id res chain seq x y z
N MET A 1 -23.03 8.50 20.80
CA MET A 1 -21.75 8.95 20.20
C MET A 1 -20.67 7.97 20.65
N ASN A 2 -20.48 6.86 19.92
CA ASN A 2 -19.41 5.91 20.23
C ASN A 2 -18.34 6.07 19.15
N SER A 3 -17.31 6.85 19.47
CA SER A 3 -16.19 7.21 18.60
C SER A 3 -15.12 6.12 18.47
N THR A 4 -15.36 4.91 19.00
CA THR A 4 -14.34 3.85 19.12
C THR A 4 -14.42 2.76 18.06
N GLN A 5 -15.28 2.90 17.05
CA GLN A 5 -15.23 2.04 15.87
C GLN A 5 -14.49 2.80 14.78
N LEU A 6 -13.16 2.90 14.93
CA LEU A 6 -12.32 3.16 13.78
C LEU A 6 -12.47 1.91 12.91
N ASP A 7 -13.33 1.98 11.89
CA ASP A 7 -13.56 0.89 10.95
C ASP A 7 -12.20 0.29 10.60
N GLN A 8 -12.05 -1.04 10.68
CA GLN A 8 -10.79 -1.73 10.34
C GLN A 8 -10.22 -1.24 9.00
N GLN A 9 -11.11 -0.80 8.10
CA GLN A 9 -10.79 -0.21 6.80
C GLN A 9 -10.03 1.13 6.87
N CYS A 10 -10.18 1.93 7.92
CA CYS A 10 -9.48 3.20 8.08
C CYS A 10 -8.19 3.10 8.90
N LEU A 11 -7.99 2.02 9.66
CA LEU A 11 -6.81 1.85 10.50
C LEU A 11 -5.49 2.06 9.75
N GLY A 12 -5.38 1.52 8.52
CA GLY A 12 -4.19 1.69 7.69
C GLY A 12 -3.95 3.15 7.27
N LEU A 13 -5.02 3.92 7.03
CA LEU A 13 -4.91 5.35 6.71
C LEU A 13 -4.53 6.17 7.95
N ALA A 14 -5.15 5.89 9.09
CA ALA A 14 -4.84 6.54 10.37
C ALA A 14 -3.38 6.31 10.77
N PHE A 15 -2.86 5.09 10.57
CA PHE A 15 -1.46 4.78 10.81
C PHE A 15 -0.52 5.59 9.91
N ASN A 16 -0.85 5.75 8.63
CA ASN A 16 -0.05 6.59 7.73
C ASN A 16 -0.05 8.06 8.17
N PHE A 17 -1.18 8.59 8.66
CA PHE A 17 -1.25 9.94 9.23
C PHE A 17 -0.35 10.07 10.47
N PHE A 18 -0.46 9.13 11.40
CA PHE A 18 0.32 9.11 12.64
C PHE A 18 1.82 9.05 12.37
N VAL A 19 2.26 8.14 11.50
CA VAL A 19 3.67 7.97 11.14
C VAL A 19 4.21 9.21 10.42
N SER A 20 3.45 9.77 9.47
CA SER A 20 3.88 10.99 8.75
C SER A 20 3.94 12.20 9.68
N HIS A 21 3.02 12.29 10.65
CA HIS A 21 3.02 13.34 11.66
C HIS A 21 4.24 13.27 12.58
N ILE A 22 4.67 12.07 12.98
CA ILE A 22 5.81 11.90 13.89
C ILE A 22 7.14 12.04 13.14
N LEU A 23 7.27 11.35 12.00
CA LEU A 23 8.55 11.26 11.28
C LEU A 23 8.80 12.48 10.38
N MET A 24 7.76 13.23 10.04
CA MET A 24 7.82 14.30 9.03
C MET A 24 8.42 13.82 7.69
N GLU A 25 8.30 12.53 7.41
CA GLU A 25 8.73 11.90 6.17
C GLU A 25 7.52 11.31 5.43
N SER A 26 7.64 11.22 4.10
CA SER A 26 6.61 10.60 3.28
C SER A 26 6.55 9.09 3.51
N PRO A 27 5.35 8.49 3.66
CA PRO A 27 5.23 7.05 3.79
C PRO A 27 5.78 6.35 2.54
N ILE A 28 6.56 5.28 2.76
CA ILE A 28 7.26 4.55 1.70
C ILE A 28 6.28 3.65 0.96
N LYS A 29 6.12 3.88 -0.35
CA LYS A 29 5.36 2.99 -1.21
C LYS A 29 6.22 1.79 -1.62
N VAL A 30 5.97 0.66 -0.96
CA VAL A 30 6.49 -0.65 -1.39
C VAL A 30 5.55 -1.24 -2.44
N THR A 31 6.11 -2.02 -3.34
CA THR A 31 5.34 -2.60 -4.43
C THR A 31 4.56 -3.79 -3.93
N GLN A 32 3.31 -3.89 -4.39
CA GLN A 32 2.44 -4.93 -3.89
C GLN A 32 3.03 -6.29 -4.28
N ARG A 33 3.20 -7.17 -3.28
CA ARG A 33 3.38 -8.59 -3.55
C ARG A 33 2.18 -9.05 -4.38
N LYS A 34 2.44 -9.75 -5.49
CA LYS A 34 1.40 -10.31 -6.34
C LYS A 34 0.50 -11.18 -5.48
N LYS A 35 -0.70 -10.68 -5.13
CA LYS A 35 -1.75 -11.49 -4.52
C LYS A 35 -2.39 -12.26 -5.67
N THR A 36 -2.61 -13.56 -5.50
CA THR A 36 -3.47 -14.32 -6.40
C THR A 36 -4.83 -13.63 -6.36
N ILE A 37 -5.26 -13.08 -7.50
CA ILE A 37 -6.51 -12.35 -7.62
C ILE A 37 -7.61 -13.34 -7.22
N GLN A 38 -8.14 -13.21 -6.01
CA GLN A 38 -9.45 -13.75 -5.70
C GLN A 38 -10.46 -12.76 -6.25
N ASN A 39 -11.55 -13.26 -6.84
CA ASN A 39 -12.58 -12.47 -7.53
C ASN A 39 -13.28 -11.49 -6.54
N GLU A 40 -12.62 -10.40 -6.18
CA GLU A 40 -13.26 -9.26 -5.53
C GLU A 40 -14.08 -8.53 -6.60
N SER A 41 -15.37 -8.31 -6.33
CA SER A 41 -16.23 -7.61 -7.26
C SER A 41 -15.79 -6.14 -7.37
N LEU A 42 -15.91 -5.55 -8.56
CA LEU A 42 -15.58 -4.13 -8.78
C LEU A 42 -16.42 -3.20 -7.88
N PHE A 43 -17.60 -3.66 -7.47
CA PHE A 43 -18.51 -2.96 -6.56
C PHE A 43 -17.97 -2.91 -5.13
N ASP A 44 -17.44 -4.02 -4.60
CA ASP A 44 -16.84 -4.05 -3.26
C ASP A 44 -15.60 -3.14 -3.18
N SER A 45 -14.83 -3.07 -4.27
CA SER A 45 -13.69 -2.15 -4.40
C SER A 45 -14.11 -0.67 -4.36
N TRP A 46 -15.26 -0.35 -4.96
CA TRP A 46 -15.81 1.01 -5.02
C TRP A 46 -16.37 1.47 -3.66
N ILE A 47 -17.12 0.61 -2.97
CA ILE A 47 -17.61 0.89 -1.61
C ILE A 47 -16.44 1.07 -0.64
N ALA A 48 -15.44 0.19 -0.69
CA ALA A 48 -14.20 0.32 0.09
C ALA A 48 -13.40 1.60 -0.23
N TRP A 49 -13.65 2.26 -1.36
CA TRP A 49 -13.04 3.55 -1.70
C TRP A 49 -13.84 4.74 -1.16
N ILE A 50 -15.18 4.66 -1.19
CA ILE A 50 -16.07 5.68 -0.61
C ILE A 50 -15.83 5.81 0.89
N ASP A 51 -15.72 4.69 1.60
CA ASP A 51 -15.44 4.67 3.05
C ASP A 51 -14.08 5.29 3.39
N ARG A 52 -13.11 5.18 2.47
CA ARG A 52 -11.80 5.83 2.64
C ARG A 52 -11.87 7.35 2.51
N LYS A 53 -12.77 7.90 1.68
CA LYS A 53 -12.93 9.36 1.56
C LYS A 53 -13.51 9.98 2.83
N THR A 54 -14.57 9.39 3.37
CA THR A 54 -15.21 9.88 4.59
C THR A 54 -14.23 9.78 5.77
N CYS A 55 -13.46 8.71 5.84
CA CYS A 55 -12.45 8.60 6.89
C CYS A 55 -11.30 9.63 6.73
N PHE A 56 -10.86 9.90 5.49
CA PHE A 56 -9.86 10.92 5.23
C PHE A 56 -10.30 12.30 5.75
N GLN A 57 -11.55 12.69 5.50
CA GLN A 57 -12.09 13.97 5.99
C GLN A 57 -12.18 14.01 7.52
N LYS A 58 -12.60 12.91 8.17
CA LYS A 58 -12.60 12.80 9.63
C LYS A 58 -11.20 12.96 10.23
N LEU A 59 -10.19 12.33 9.62
CA LEU A 59 -8.80 12.43 10.06
C LEU A 59 -8.25 13.85 9.90
N ILE A 60 -8.53 14.53 8.78
CA ILE A 60 -8.13 15.93 8.61
C ILE A 60 -8.74 16.80 9.70
N SER A 61 -10.03 16.65 9.98
CA SER A 61 -10.71 17.40 11.04
C SER A 61 -10.10 17.13 12.42
N SER A 62 -9.69 15.90 12.70
CA SER A 62 -9.06 15.53 13.97
C SER A 62 -7.65 16.07 14.16
N TYR A 63 -6.84 16.15 13.09
CA TYR A 63 -5.46 16.65 13.17
C TYR A 63 -5.35 18.16 12.93
N GLY A 64 -6.35 18.77 12.28
CA GLY A 64 -6.35 20.19 11.91
C GLY A 64 -5.51 20.53 10.67
N TYR A 65 -4.79 19.56 10.11
CA TYR A 65 -4.02 19.70 8.87
C TYR A 65 -3.78 18.32 8.23
N ILE A 66 -3.16 18.31 7.05
CA ILE A 66 -2.81 17.08 6.33
C ILE A 66 -1.31 16.78 6.55
N PRO A 67 -0.94 15.79 7.38
CA PRO A 67 0.45 15.42 7.62
C PRO A 67 1.08 14.58 6.49
N LEU A 68 0.29 14.08 5.54
CA LEU A 68 0.78 13.21 4.46
C LEU A 68 1.63 13.98 3.45
N ILE A 69 2.88 13.55 3.28
CA ILE A 69 3.84 14.12 2.32
C ILE A 69 3.89 13.26 1.06
N LYS A 70 3.93 13.90 -0.11
CA LYS A 70 4.01 13.20 -1.42
C LYS A 70 5.41 12.62 -1.64
N SER A 71 5.49 11.31 -1.90
CA SER A 71 6.69 10.63 -2.39
C SER A 71 6.61 10.34 -3.88
N LYS A 72 7.73 10.50 -4.60
CA LYS A 72 7.90 10.04 -6.00
C LYS A 72 8.66 8.71 -6.09
N GLN A 73 9.20 8.24 -4.97
CA GLN A 73 10.06 7.06 -4.92
C GLN A 73 9.25 5.79 -4.62
N ARG A 74 9.50 4.74 -5.41
CA ARG A 74 8.90 3.42 -5.24
C ARG A 74 10.03 2.42 -5.06
N PHE A 75 10.04 1.72 -3.94
CA PHE A 75 11.03 0.68 -3.67
C PHE A 75 10.46 -0.66 -4.11
N GLU A 76 10.97 -1.18 -5.22
CA GLU A 76 10.74 -2.56 -5.61
C GLU A 76 11.57 -3.46 -4.69
N PRO A 77 11.00 -4.58 -4.19
CA PRO A 77 11.80 -5.64 -3.61
C PRO A 77 12.62 -6.24 -4.74
N LEU A 78 13.74 -5.60 -5.05
CA LEU A 78 14.75 -6.18 -5.91
C LEU A 78 15.24 -7.42 -5.19
N LEU A 79 15.32 -8.51 -5.95
CA LEU A 79 15.91 -9.78 -5.54
C LEU A 79 17.38 -9.52 -5.18
N TYR A 80 17.63 -9.05 -3.95
CA TYR A 80 18.95 -8.62 -3.50
C TYR A 80 19.85 -9.84 -3.45
N LYS A 81 20.93 -9.81 -4.24
CA LYS A 81 21.90 -10.90 -4.46
C LYS A 81 21.34 -12.14 -5.14
N ASP A 82 20.16 -12.07 -5.72
CA ASP A 82 19.60 -13.26 -6.33
C ASP A 82 20.21 -13.44 -7.73
N ALA A 83 20.88 -14.58 -7.93
CA ALA A 83 21.60 -14.89 -9.16
C ALA A 83 20.65 -15.18 -10.34
N VAL A 84 19.39 -14.75 -10.29
CA VAL A 84 18.37 -15.04 -11.31
C VAL A 84 18.84 -14.63 -12.70
N SER A 85 19.57 -13.53 -12.83
CA SER A 85 20.18 -13.11 -14.11
C SER A 85 21.21 -14.12 -14.62
N PHE A 86 22.05 -14.66 -13.73
CA PHE A 86 23.07 -15.66 -14.05
C PHE A 86 22.43 -17.05 -14.30
N VAL A 87 21.48 -17.46 -13.46
CA VAL A 87 20.75 -18.72 -13.56
C VAL A 87 19.91 -18.74 -14.84
N ARG A 88 19.17 -17.68 -15.17
CA ARG A 88 18.44 -17.56 -16.45
C ARG A 88 19.37 -17.62 -17.66
N LYS A 89 20.54 -16.98 -17.59
CA LYS A 89 21.55 -17.08 -18.66
C LYS A 89 22.09 -18.49 -18.81
N LYS A 90 22.44 -19.15 -17.70
CA LYS A 90 22.99 -20.52 -17.68
C LYS A 90 21.97 -21.56 -18.14
N TYR A 91 20.70 -21.39 -17.76
CA TYR A 91 19.63 -22.35 -18.03
C TYR A 91 18.56 -21.78 -18.98
N ARG A 92 18.96 -21.00 -19.99
CA ARG A 92 18.05 -20.38 -20.97
C ARG A 92 17.10 -21.38 -21.66
N LYS A 93 17.53 -22.63 -21.80
CA LYS A 93 16.74 -23.69 -22.45
C LYS A 93 15.54 -24.15 -21.61
N LEU A 94 15.56 -23.96 -20.29
CA LEU A 94 14.45 -24.34 -19.41
C LEU A 94 13.22 -23.44 -19.62
N GLU A 95 13.40 -22.18 -20.02
CA GLU A 95 12.29 -21.26 -20.34
C GLU A 95 11.60 -21.57 -21.67
N MET A 96 12.21 -22.39 -22.54
CA MET A 96 11.61 -22.78 -23.83
C MET A 96 10.69 -24.00 -23.74
N ILE A 97 10.68 -24.68 -22.59
CA ILE A 97 9.97 -25.96 -22.39
C ILE A 97 8.76 -25.78 -21.45
N SER A 98 8.54 -24.57 -20.93
CA SER A 98 7.39 -24.25 -20.07
C SER A 98 6.15 -23.82 -20.86
#